data_AF-A0A534XGQ9-F1
#
_entry.id   AF-A0A534XGQ9-F1
#
_cell.length_a   1.000
_cell.length_b   1.000
_cell.length_c   1.000
_cell.angle_alpha   90.00
_cell.angle_beta   90.00
_cell.angle_gamma   90.00
#
_symmetry.space_group_name_H-M   'P 1'
#
loop_
_entity.id
_entity.type
_entity.pdbx_description
1 polymer ?
#
loop_
_entity_poly.entity_id
_entity_poly.type
_entity_poly.pdbx_seq_one_letter_code
_entity_poly.pdbx_strand_id
1 'polypeptide(L)'
;MAQIEFTFNWFYADDHDIAMFSSGRLPKRPRGIDSGLPTVGTGRYEWRGFLSPAQHAQVINPPSGAIVNWNNKSARDFGAADNNWGRGSIHRSLLLQHALDRNSTHTLDSVVAAMNRAATQDLRVMEVLPALAAVLDTGPAPTPRAAQMLQLLKDWRAAGGSRLDRDLDGKIDDPGAAILDQAWPNITDAVMGPVLGEQLAQLASLMTRDNAPSSQGSAYLDGWYGYVDKDLRTIAGQRWRARFTRSSVAVAT
;
A
#
# COMPACT_ATOMS: atom_id res chain seq x y z
N MET A 1 -19.88 16.51 23.33
CA MET A 1 -18.60 16.22 22.65
C MET A 1 -18.72 16.71 21.22
N ALA A 2 -17.78 17.52 20.74
CA ALA A 2 -17.72 17.86 19.31
C ALA A 2 -17.41 16.57 18.53
N GLN A 3 -18.25 16.23 17.55
CA GLN A 3 -18.05 15.07 16.68
C GLN A 3 -17.39 15.55 15.39
N ILE A 4 -16.27 14.93 15.01
CA ILE A 4 -15.62 15.16 13.72
C ILE A 4 -16.22 14.19 12.72
N GLU A 5 -17.06 14.71 11.82
CA GLU A 5 -17.83 13.91 10.87
C GLU A 5 -17.04 13.52 9.61
N PHE A 6 -15.85 14.09 9.40
CA PHE A 6 -14.97 13.75 8.28
C PHE A 6 -14.03 12.58 8.62
N THR A 7 -13.72 11.75 7.62
CA THR A 7 -12.84 10.59 7.78
C THR A 7 -11.37 11.00 7.83
N PHE A 8 -10.79 11.05 9.02
CA PHE A 8 -9.39 11.36 9.26
C PHE A 8 -8.81 10.44 10.33
N ASN A 9 -7.51 10.16 10.25
CA ASN A 9 -6.77 9.54 11.35
C ASN A 9 -6.15 10.66 12.19
N TRP A 10 -6.51 10.69 13.47
CA TRP A 10 -5.98 11.61 14.46
C TRP A 10 -4.94 10.88 15.28
N PHE A 11 -3.81 11.55 15.52
CA PHE A 11 -2.72 11.02 16.34
C PHE A 11 -2.55 11.92 17.56
N TYR A 12 -2.28 11.29 18.69
CA TYR A 12 -2.02 11.94 19.96
C TYR A 12 -0.71 11.41 20.54
N ALA A 13 0.04 12.31 21.18
CA ALA A 13 1.20 11.95 21.98
C ALA A 13 1.36 12.96 23.12
N ASP A 14 1.64 12.46 24.33
CA ASP A 14 2.12 13.24 25.47
C ASP A 14 3.39 12.58 26.07
N ASP A 15 3.72 12.89 27.33
CA ASP A 15 4.89 12.36 28.04
C ASP A 15 4.74 10.89 28.51
N HIS A 16 3.54 10.32 28.40
CA HIS A 16 3.21 8.97 28.84
C HIS A 16 2.57 8.09 27.76
N ASP A 17 1.70 8.68 26.96
CA ASP A 17 0.74 7.97 26.12
C ASP A 17 0.87 8.37 24.63
N ILE A 18 0.65 7.39 23.76
CA ILE A 18 0.38 7.59 22.34
C ILE A 18 -0.97 7.00 21.98
N ALA A 19 -1.71 7.65 21.09
CA ALA A 19 -3.00 7.14 20.63
C ALA A 19 -3.29 7.47 19.16
N MET A 20 -4.17 6.68 18.56
CA MET A 20 -4.79 6.98 17.28
C MET A 20 -6.29 6.75 17.34
N PHE A 21 -7.04 7.64 16.70
CA PHE A 21 -8.47 7.52 16.50
C PHE A 21 -8.82 7.86 15.05
N SER A 22 -9.56 6.97 14.38
CA SER A 22 -10.10 7.24 13.05
C SER A 22 -11.49 7.86 13.16
N SER A 23 -11.62 9.15 12.86
CA SER A 23 -12.89 9.88 12.89
C SER A 23 -13.76 9.59 11.67
N GLY A 24 -14.99 10.13 11.67
CA GLY A 24 -15.88 10.11 10.51
C GLY A 24 -17.31 9.74 10.86
N ARG A 25 -18.26 10.13 10.01
CA ARG A 25 -19.65 9.71 10.11
C ARG A 25 -19.88 8.42 9.33
N LEU A 26 -19.48 7.30 9.93
CA LEU A 26 -19.44 5.99 9.24
C LEU A 26 -20.80 5.27 9.33
N PRO A 27 -21.52 5.04 8.21
CA PRO A 27 -22.85 4.46 8.24
C PRO A 27 -22.84 2.95 8.50
N LYS A 28 -23.80 2.48 9.29
CA LYS A 28 -24.10 1.06 9.50
C LYS A 28 -24.90 0.52 8.32
N ARG A 29 -24.22 -0.07 7.35
CA ARG A 29 -24.86 -0.67 6.18
C ARG A 29 -25.47 -2.05 6.50
N PRO A 30 -26.63 -2.41 5.93
CA PRO A 30 -27.13 -3.79 5.95
C PRO A 30 -26.09 -4.79 5.43
N ARG A 31 -26.16 -6.04 5.92
CA ARG A 31 -25.31 -7.12 5.43
C ARG A 31 -25.61 -7.43 3.96
N GLY A 32 -24.59 -7.86 3.22
CA GLY A 32 -24.71 -8.30 1.82
C GLY A 32 -24.68 -7.17 0.79
N ILE A 33 -24.42 -5.92 1.20
CA ILE A 33 -24.20 -4.80 0.29
C ILE A 33 -22.70 -4.72 -0.03
N ASP A 34 -22.36 -4.66 -1.31
CA ASP A 34 -21.01 -4.31 -1.75
C ASP A 34 -20.85 -2.78 -1.70
N SER A 35 -19.93 -2.29 -0.88
CA SER A 35 -19.68 -0.85 -0.74
C SER A 35 -19.01 -0.23 -1.98
N GLY A 36 -18.49 -1.04 -2.91
CA GLY A 36 -17.93 -0.58 -4.18
C GLY A 36 -18.97 -0.36 -5.28
N LEU A 37 -20.25 -0.61 -5.02
CA LEU A 37 -21.33 -0.48 -6.00
C LEU A 37 -22.46 0.42 -5.47
N PRO A 38 -23.26 1.04 -6.36
CA PRO A 38 -24.47 1.74 -5.96
C PRO A 38 -25.44 0.84 -5.17
N THR A 39 -26.03 1.40 -4.12
CA THR A 39 -27.06 0.71 -3.33
C THR A 39 -28.43 0.90 -3.96
N VAL A 40 -29.24 -0.17 -4.04
CA VAL A 40 -30.61 -0.11 -4.56
C VAL A 40 -31.52 0.68 -3.61
N GLY A 41 -32.04 1.82 -4.07
CA GLY A 41 -32.82 2.78 -3.26
C GLY A 41 -34.30 2.42 -3.03
N THR A 42 -34.64 1.15 -2.82
CA THR A 42 -36.02 0.69 -2.56
C THR A 42 -36.43 0.77 -1.09
N GLY A 43 -35.60 1.34 -0.21
CA GLY A 43 -35.80 1.35 1.24
C GLY A 43 -35.32 0.08 1.96
N ARG A 44 -35.10 -1.04 1.25
CA ARG A 44 -34.65 -2.31 1.86
C ARG A 44 -33.19 -2.25 2.33
N TYR A 45 -32.39 -1.39 1.73
CA TYR A 45 -30.93 -1.33 1.89
C TYR A 45 -30.43 -0.05 2.56
N GLU A 46 -31.33 0.72 3.18
CA GLU A 46 -31.00 1.97 3.88
C GLU A 46 -30.02 1.75 5.03
N TRP A 47 -29.25 2.80 5.33
CA TRP A 47 -28.36 2.81 6.48
C TRP A 47 -29.13 2.69 7.79
N ARG A 48 -28.59 1.91 8.73
CA ARG A 48 -29.18 1.63 10.05
C ARG A 48 -28.50 2.50 11.12
N GLY A 49 -28.44 3.80 10.86
CA GLY A 49 -27.69 4.77 11.65
C GLY A 49 -26.18 4.75 11.39
N PHE A 50 -25.40 5.19 12.37
CA PHE A 50 -23.94 5.34 12.27
C PHE A 50 -23.22 4.54 13.35
N LEU A 51 -21.94 4.23 13.10
CA LEU A 51 -21.05 3.67 14.12
C LEU A 51 -20.96 4.61 15.33
N SER A 52 -20.95 4.03 16.52
CA SER A 52 -20.62 4.78 17.74
C SER A 52 -19.10 4.94 17.84
N PRO A 53 -18.57 5.93 18.58
CA PRO A 53 -17.12 6.15 18.69
C PRO A 53 -16.33 4.89 19.09
N ALA A 54 -16.86 4.05 19.98
CA ALA A 54 -16.22 2.81 20.41
C ALA A 54 -16.06 1.76 19.29
N GLN A 55 -16.80 1.89 18.18
CA GLN A 55 -16.73 0.99 17.03
C GLN A 55 -15.74 1.46 15.96
N HIS A 56 -15.13 2.62 16.14
CA HIS A 56 -14.13 3.15 15.22
C HIS A 56 -12.78 2.47 15.44
N ALA A 57 -11.93 2.48 14.41
CA ALA A 57 -10.54 2.08 14.55
C ALA A 57 -9.83 3.05 15.52
N GLN A 58 -9.31 2.50 16.61
CA GLN A 58 -8.62 3.28 17.64
C GLN A 58 -7.63 2.42 18.40
N VAL A 59 -6.60 3.03 18.96
CA VAL A 59 -5.63 2.36 19.82
C VAL A 59 -5.01 3.38 20.78
N ILE A 60 -4.71 2.95 22.00
CA ILE A 60 -3.93 3.69 23.00
C ILE A 60 -2.79 2.76 23.43
N ASN A 61 -1.56 3.26 23.44
CA ASN A 61 -0.34 2.54 23.84
C ASN A 61 -0.27 1.12 23.26
N PRO A 62 -0.22 0.96 21.92
CA PRO A 62 -0.09 -0.36 21.32
C PRO A 62 1.18 -1.06 21.84
N PRO A 63 1.17 -2.39 22.03
CA PRO A 63 2.35 -3.14 22.48
C PRO A 63 3.58 -2.99 21.57
N SER A 64 3.41 -2.57 20.31
CA SER A 64 4.49 -2.23 19.40
C SER A 64 5.30 -1.00 19.81
N GLY A 65 4.78 -0.15 20.69
CA GLY A 65 5.41 1.12 21.08
C GLY A 65 5.37 2.21 20.00
N ALA A 66 4.70 1.97 18.87
CA ALA A 66 4.61 2.91 17.75
C ALA A 66 3.28 2.80 17.01
N ILE A 67 2.80 3.92 16.49
CA ILE A 67 1.67 4.01 15.56
C ILE A 67 2.18 4.64 14.26
N VAL A 68 2.23 3.85 13.19
CA VAL A 68 2.72 4.30 11.88
C VAL A 68 1.56 4.38 10.91
N ASN A 69 1.38 5.55 10.29
CA ASN A 69 0.40 5.74 9.24
C ASN A 69 0.98 6.56 8.09
N TRP A 70 0.77 6.07 6.88
CA TRP A 70 0.98 6.87 5.68
C TRP A 70 -0.18 6.67 4.71
N ASN A 71 -1.40 6.91 5.22
CA ASN A 71 -2.68 6.67 4.56
C ASN A 71 -3.03 5.19 4.32
N ASN A 72 -2.37 4.24 4.99
CA ASN A 72 -2.80 2.84 4.98
C ASN A 72 -4.12 2.65 5.74
N LYS A 73 -4.67 1.42 5.70
CA LYS A 73 -5.84 1.03 6.49
C LYS A 73 -5.58 1.26 7.99
N SER A 74 -6.55 1.85 8.68
CA SER A 74 -6.44 2.20 10.10
C SER A 74 -6.59 1.00 11.02
N ALA A 75 -7.28 -0.06 10.57
CA ALA A 75 -7.40 -1.33 11.27
C ALA A 75 -7.55 -2.48 10.28
N ARG A 76 -7.39 -3.70 10.78
CA ARG A 76 -7.81 -4.90 10.05
C ARG A 76 -9.30 -4.77 9.69
N ASP A 77 -9.65 -5.18 8.48
CA ASP A 77 -11.03 -5.14 7.95
C ASP A 77 -11.65 -3.73 7.80
N PHE A 78 -10.89 -2.65 8.04
CA PHE A 78 -11.32 -1.29 7.69
C PHE A 78 -11.29 -1.10 6.17
N GLY A 79 -12.46 -0.78 5.59
CA GLY A 79 -12.63 -0.58 4.15
C GLY A 79 -11.89 0.66 3.62
N ALA A 80 -11.51 0.63 2.35
CA ALA A 80 -11.05 1.82 1.64
C ALA A 80 -12.26 2.65 1.17
N ALA A 81 -12.01 3.83 0.59
CA ALA A 81 -13.03 4.51 -0.20
C ALA A 81 -13.54 3.59 -1.33
N ASP A 82 -14.80 3.75 -1.74
CA ASP A 82 -15.46 2.91 -2.74
C ASP A 82 -14.78 2.96 -4.11
N ASN A 83 -14.12 4.09 -4.41
CA ASN A 83 -13.27 4.32 -5.57
C ASN A 83 -11.79 3.91 -5.39
N ASN A 84 -11.43 3.22 -4.30
CA ASN A 84 -10.05 2.82 -4.02
C ASN A 84 -9.94 1.29 -3.87
N TRP A 85 -9.21 0.68 -4.81
CA TRP A 85 -8.92 -0.75 -4.82
C TRP A 85 -7.45 -1.07 -4.47
N GLY A 86 -6.62 -0.07 -4.16
CA GLY A 86 -5.17 -0.22 -4.01
C GLY A 86 -4.72 -0.50 -2.58
N ARG A 87 -5.57 -0.27 -1.56
CA ARG A 87 -5.24 -0.49 -0.14
C ARG A 87 -5.14 -1.97 0.24
N GLY A 88 -4.01 -2.58 -0.10
CA GLY A 88 -3.70 -3.99 0.12
C GLY A 88 -2.56 -4.24 1.11
N SER A 89 -1.92 -5.40 0.97
CA SER A 89 -0.75 -5.81 1.76
C SER A 89 0.50 -5.01 1.47
N ILE A 90 0.64 -4.50 0.23
CA ILE A 90 1.73 -3.63 -0.18
C ILE A 90 1.23 -2.20 -0.21
N HIS A 91 1.83 -1.34 0.62
CA HIS A 91 1.46 0.06 0.75
C HIS A 91 2.68 0.87 1.21
N ARG A 92 2.79 2.15 0.80
CA ARG A 92 3.94 3.01 1.09
C ARG A 92 4.29 3.19 2.56
N SER A 93 3.35 2.94 3.47
CA SER A 93 3.60 2.94 4.92
C SER A 93 4.61 1.86 5.34
N LEU A 94 4.78 0.78 4.57
CA LEU A 94 5.80 -0.23 4.80
C LEU A 94 7.20 0.35 4.74
N LEU A 95 7.46 1.30 3.82
CA LEU A 95 8.77 1.95 3.70
C LEU A 95 9.12 2.69 5.00
N LEU A 96 8.15 3.41 5.57
CA LEU A 96 8.32 4.11 6.84
C LEU A 96 8.45 3.14 8.02
N GLN A 97 7.61 2.10 8.07
CA GLN A 97 7.70 1.07 9.10
C GLN A 97 9.08 0.39 9.11
N HIS A 98 9.54 -0.07 7.95
CA HIS A 98 10.87 -0.69 7.80
C HIS A 98 12.01 0.25 8.14
N ALA A 99 11.88 1.55 7.85
CA ALA A 99 12.88 2.53 8.22
C ALA A 99 12.93 2.76 9.75
N LEU A 100 11.78 2.77 10.43
CA LEU A 100 11.68 2.87 11.88
C LEU A 100 12.20 1.61 12.58
N ASP A 101 11.81 0.42 12.11
CA ASP A 101 12.19 -0.89 12.67
C ASP A 101 13.72 -1.15 12.71
N ARG A 102 14.53 -0.30 12.05
CA ARG A 102 15.99 -0.32 12.14
C ARG A 102 16.52 0.05 13.53
N ASN A 103 15.69 0.62 14.39
CA ASN A 103 16.04 0.99 15.75
C ASN A 103 14.98 0.46 16.73
N SER A 104 15.41 -0.07 17.87
CA SER A 104 14.48 -0.46 18.95
C SER A 104 13.99 0.73 19.78
N THR A 105 14.69 1.86 19.70
CA THR A 105 14.37 3.11 20.40
C THR A 105 14.64 4.29 19.48
N HIS A 106 13.82 5.34 19.59
CA HIS A 106 13.89 6.49 18.70
C HIS A 106 14.22 7.79 19.42
N THR A 107 15.12 8.55 18.81
CA THR A 107 15.31 9.98 19.01
C THR A 107 14.68 10.74 17.84
N LEU A 108 14.48 12.06 17.96
CA LEU A 108 13.89 12.88 16.89
C LEU A 108 14.68 12.78 15.57
N ASP A 109 16.01 12.78 15.63
CA ASP A 109 16.89 12.61 14.47
C ASP A 109 16.72 11.23 13.81
N SER A 110 16.57 10.16 14.60
CA SER A 110 16.31 8.83 14.03
C SER A 110 14.97 8.76 13.31
N VAL A 111 13.94 9.46 13.80
CA VAL A 111 12.62 9.53 13.16
C VAL A 111 12.70 10.34 11.87
N VAL A 112 13.39 11.49 11.88
CA VAL A 112 13.62 12.29 10.66
C VAL A 112 14.43 11.51 9.63
N ALA A 113 15.44 10.75 10.05
CA ALA A 113 16.21 9.88 9.16
C ALA A 113 15.33 8.78 8.55
N ALA A 114 14.42 8.17 9.33
CA ALA A 114 13.47 7.20 8.84
C ALA A 114 12.49 7.81 7.81
N MET A 115 12.00 9.04 8.07
CA MET A 115 11.16 9.79 7.13
C MET A 115 11.89 10.06 5.82
N ASN A 116 13.12 10.60 5.87
CA ASN A 116 13.92 10.88 4.66
C ASN A 116 14.23 9.62 3.86
N ARG A 117 14.53 8.51 4.54
CA ARG A 117 14.72 7.22 3.88
C ARG A 117 13.44 6.81 3.17
N ALA A 118 12.32 6.70 3.88
CA ALA A 118 11.06 6.26 3.31
C ALA A 118 10.56 7.18 2.18
N ALA A 119 10.77 8.49 2.29
CA ALA A 119 10.38 9.49 1.29
C ALA A 119 11.11 9.36 -0.05
N THR A 120 12.30 8.75 -0.05
CA THR A 120 13.11 8.60 -1.27
C THR A 120 13.01 7.20 -1.87
N GLN A 121 12.52 6.21 -1.14
CA GLN A 121 12.47 4.82 -1.59
C GLN A 121 11.39 4.56 -2.65
N ASP A 122 11.70 3.68 -3.60
CA ASP A 122 10.75 3.14 -4.58
C ASP A 122 10.01 1.94 -3.99
N LEU A 123 8.68 2.04 -3.85
CA LEU A 123 7.87 0.97 -3.27
C LEU A 123 8.00 -0.35 -4.07
N ARG A 124 8.09 -0.26 -5.40
CA ARG A 124 8.13 -1.42 -6.28
C ARG A 124 9.42 -2.21 -6.07
N VAL A 125 10.56 -1.51 -5.98
CA VAL A 125 11.86 -2.17 -5.77
C VAL A 125 11.98 -2.73 -4.35
N MET A 126 11.45 -2.04 -3.34
CA MET A 126 11.59 -2.48 -1.96
C MET A 126 10.69 -3.67 -1.62
N GLU A 127 9.43 -3.59 -2.03
CA GLU A 127 8.38 -4.51 -1.57
C GLU A 127 7.95 -5.56 -2.61
N VAL A 128 7.95 -5.22 -3.90
CA VAL A 128 7.44 -6.13 -4.95
C VAL A 128 8.56 -6.94 -5.60
N LEU A 129 9.76 -6.35 -5.78
CA LEU A 129 10.89 -7.01 -6.41
C LEU A 129 11.23 -8.38 -5.79
N PRO A 130 11.18 -8.61 -4.47
CA PRO A 130 11.47 -9.94 -3.91
C PRO A 130 10.60 -11.05 -4.49
N ALA A 131 9.29 -10.79 -4.68
CA ALA A 131 8.37 -11.74 -5.28
C ALA A 131 8.64 -11.93 -6.78
N LEU A 132 8.90 -10.84 -7.49
CA LEU A 132 9.26 -10.88 -8.91
C LEU A 132 10.55 -11.68 -9.15
N ALA A 133 11.58 -11.42 -8.34
CA ALA A 133 12.85 -12.13 -8.40
C ALA A 133 12.69 -13.62 -8.11
N ALA A 134 11.88 -14.01 -7.12
CA ALA A 134 11.65 -15.43 -6.80
C ALA A 134 11.06 -16.22 -7.99
N VAL A 135 10.16 -15.59 -8.77
CA VAL A 135 9.61 -16.20 -9.99
C VAL A 135 10.64 -16.23 -11.11
N LEU A 136 11.36 -15.12 -11.34
CA LEU A 136 12.34 -15.03 -12.43
C LEU A 136 13.60 -15.87 -12.20
N ASP A 137 14.00 -16.10 -10.94
CA ASP A 137 15.16 -16.93 -10.59
C ASP A 137 14.88 -18.43 -10.75
N THR A 138 13.60 -18.83 -10.78
CA THR A 138 13.17 -20.23 -10.95
C THR A 138 12.67 -20.54 -12.37
N GLY A 139 12.28 -19.52 -13.13
CA GLY A 139 11.91 -19.62 -14.54
C GLY A 139 13.10 -19.44 -15.48
N PRO A 140 12.96 -19.83 -16.77
CA PRO A 140 13.96 -19.46 -17.77
C PRO A 140 13.99 -17.94 -17.95
N ALA A 141 15.15 -17.32 -17.76
CA ALA A 141 15.32 -15.89 -18.00
C ALA A 141 14.99 -15.60 -19.48
N PRO A 142 14.07 -14.65 -19.78
CA PRO A 142 13.62 -14.45 -21.15
C PRO A 142 14.74 -13.99 -22.09
N THR A 143 15.77 -13.30 -21.58
CA THR A 143 16.99 -12.92 -22.31
C THR A 143 18.16 -12.63 -21.35
N PRO A 144 19.45 -12.64 -21.80
CA PRO A 144 20.58 -12.14 -21.02
C PRO A 144 20.42 -10.69 -20.55
N ARG A 145 19.78 -9.84 -21.36
CA ARG A 145 19.47 -8.45 -21.00
C ARG A 145 18.51 -8.36 -19.82
N ALA A 146 17.47 -9.20 -19.79
CA ALA A 146 16.54 -9.24 -18.67
C ALA A 146 17.21 -9.68 -17.37
N ALA A 147 18.15 -10.64 -17.44
CA ALA A 147 18.94 -11.05 -16.28
C ALA A 147 19.82 -9.91 -15.74
N GLN A 148 20.46 -9.13 -16.62
CA GLN A 148 21.23 -7.95 -16.23
C GLN A 148 20.35 -6.87 -15.57
N MET A 149 19.17 -6.60 -16.13
CA MET A 149 18.20 -5.66 -15.55
C MET A 149 17.73 -6.12 -14.16
N LEU A 150 17.43 -7.41 -14.00
CA LEU A 150 17.05 -7.96 -12.70
C LEU A 150 18.18 -7.81 -11.68
N GLN A 151 19.43 -8.04 -12.08
CA GLN A 151 20.57 -7.84 -11.19
C GLN A 151 20.70 -6.38 -10.76
N LEU A 152 20.59 -5.41 -11.67
CA LEU A 152 20.60 -3.98 -11.34
C LEU A 152 19.50 -3.61 -10.34
N LEU A 153 18.29 -4.18 -10.48
CA LEU A 153 17.20 -3.96 -9.51
C LEU A 153 17.50 -4.58 -8.14
N LYS A 154 18.11 -5.78 -8.10
CA LYS A 154 18.52 -6.43 -6.84
C LYS A 154 19.60 -5.59 -6.13
N ASP A 155 20.56 -5.08 -6.87
CA ASP A 155 21.64 -4.23 -6.36
C ASP A 155 21.08 -2.90 -5.84
N TRP A 156 20.19 -2.25 -6.60
CA TRP A 156 19.53 -1.03 -6.16
C TRP A 156 18.72 -1.24 -4.88
N ARG A 157 17.96 -2.34 -4.78
CA ARG A 157 17.24 -2.71 -3.55
C ARG A 157 18.19 -2.89 -2.38
N ALA A 158 19.31 -3.59 -2.57
CA ALA A 158 20.32 -3.81 -1.54
C ALA A 158 20.95 -2.49 -1.06
N ALA A 159 21.15 -1.53 -1.97
CA ALA A 159 21.59 -0.17 -1.65
C ALA A 159 20.50 0.69 -0.97
N GLY A 160 19.26 0.21 -0.94
CA GLY A 160 18.14 0.83 -0.25
C GLY A 160 17.03 1.34 -1.15
N GLY A 161 17.14 1.23 -2.48
CA GLY A 161 16.04 1.52 -3.41
C GLY A 161 15.65 3.00 -3.48
N SER A 162 16.53 3.92 -3.07
CA SER A 162 16.24 5.35 -3.08
C SER A 162 16.38 5.95 -4.49
N ARG A 163 15.43 6.81 -4.84
CA ARG A 163 15.42 7.64 -6.04
C ARG A 163 16.03 9.00 -5.67
N LEU A 164 17.34 9.12 -5.85
CA LEU A 164 18.10 10.33 -5.54
C LEU A 164 18.73 10.90 -6.81
N ASP A 165 18.78 12.22 -6.86
CA ASP A 165 19.57 13.02 -7.81
C ASP A 165 20.66 13.71 -6.96
N ARG A 166 21.81 13.06 -6.80
CA ARG A 166 22.84 13.55 -5.85
C ARG A 166 23.75 14.60 -6.48
N ASP A 167 23.92 14.56 -7.80
CA ASP A 167 24.74 15.53 -8.54
C ASP A 167 23.92 16.70 -9.10
N LEU A 168 22.58 16.66 -8.91
CA LEU A 168 21.64 17.71 -9.29
C LEU A 168 21.58 17.92 -10.82
N ASP A 169 21.79 16.86 -11.60
CA ASP A 169 21.73 16.89 -13.06
C ASP A 169 20.28 16.76 -13.60
N GLY A 170 19.31 16.59 -12.70
CA GLY A 170 17.89 16.41 -13.02
C GLY A 170 17.49 14.96 -13.29
N LYS A 171 18.37 13.99 -13.07
CA LYS A 171 18.10 12.56 -13.25
C LYS A 171 18.27 11.79 -11.95
N ILE A 172 17.55 10.68 -11.85
CA ILE A 172 17.79 9.73 -10.77
C ILE A 172 19.09 8.97 -11.07
N ASP A 173 20.01 8.96 -10.11
CA ASP A 173 21.35 8.40 -10.28
C ASP A 173 21.33 6.90 -10.53
N ASP A 174 20.43 6.18 -9.86
CA ASP A 174 20.38 4.72 -9.95
C ASP A 174 19.56 4.27 -11.19
N PRO A 175 20.16 3.50 -12.12
CA PRO A 175 19.48 3.07 -13.34
C PRO A 175 18.28 2.14 -13.08
N GLY A 176 18.19 1.53 -11.89
CA GLY A 176 17.06 0.72 -11.46
C GLY A 176 15.73 1.48 -11.51
N ALA A 177 15.76 2.79 -11.24
CA ALA A 177 14.59 3.65 -11.34
C ALA A 177 14.03 3.68 -12.77
N ALA A 178 14.89 3.93 -13.76
CA ALA A 178 14.51 3.96 -15.18
C ALA A 178 14.03 2.59 -15.68
N ILE A 179 14.65 1.50 -15.21
CA ILE A 179 14.22 0.14 -15.53
C ILE A 179 12.78 -0.09 -15.05
N LEU A 180 12.48 0.21 -13.78
CA LEU A 180 11.14 -0.02 -13.24
C LEU A 180 10.10 0.94 -13.83
N ASP A 181 10.45 2.20 -14.08
CA ASP A 181 9.53 3.15 -14.73
C ASP A 181 9.06 2.65 -16.11
N GLN A 182 9.97 2.08 -16.90
CA GLN A 182 9.66 1.55 -18.21
C GLN A 182 9.01 0.15 -18.16
N ALA A 183 9.46 -0.70 -17.25
CA ALA A 183 9.04 -2.11 -17.19
C ALA A 183 7.72 -2.31 -16.44
N TRP A 184 7.37 -1.44 -15.49
CA TRP A 184 6.27 -1.67 -14.57
C TRP A 184 4.92 -1.91 -15.27
N PRO A 185 4.49 -1.12 -16.28
CA PRO A 185 3.24 -1.40 -16.98
C PRO A 185 3.21 -2.80 -17.61
N ASN A 186 4.32 -3.22 -18.22
CA ASN A 186 4.44 -4.53 -18.86
C ASN A 186 4.46 -5.67 -17.84
N ILE A 187 5.13 -5.48 -16.69
CA ILE A 187 5.12 -6.43 -15.58
C ILE A 187 3.67 -6.59 -15.07
N THR A 188 2.97 -5.47 -14.85
CA THR A 188 1.59 -5.52 -14.36
C THR A 188 0.64 -6.17 -15.35
N ASP A 189 0.79 -5.92 -16.65
CA ASP A 189 -0.03 -6.53 -17.69
C ASP A 189 0.26 -8.03 -17.83
N ALA A 190 1.52 -8.45 -17.71
CA ALA A 190 1.91 -9.86 -17.75
C ALA A 190 1.37 -10.65 -16.54
N VAL A 191 1.34 -10.05 -15.36
CA VAL A 191 0.84 -10.69 -14.13
C VAL A 191 -0.69 -10.72 -14.12
N MET A 192 -1.34 -9.60 -14.43
CA MET A 192 -2.80 -9.47 -14.28
C MET A 192 -3.58 -9.93 -15.52
N GLY A 193 -2.99 -9.81 -16.70
CA GLY A 193 -3.62 -10.07 -17.99
C GLY A 193 -4.17 -11.49 -18.16
N PRO A 194 -3.46 -12.56 -17.76
CA PRO A 194 -3.97 -13.93 -17.88
C PRO A 194 -5.28 -14.19 -17.11
N VAL A 195 -5.52 -13.45 -16.02
CA VAL A 195 -6.74 -13.58 -15.20
C VAL A 195 -7.83 -12.61 -15.64
N LEU A 196 -7.46 -11.38 -15.99
CA LEU A 196 -8.43 -10.32 -16.30
C LEU A 196 -8.82 -10.23 -17.77
N GLY A 197 -8.02 -10.75 -18.70
CA GLY A 197 -8.29 -10.67 -20.14
C GLY A 197 -8.66 -9.25 -20.58
N GLU A 198 -9.82 -9.12 -21.24
CA GLU A 198 -10.36 -7.84 -21.72
C GLU A 198 -10.67 -6.84 -20.59
N GLN A 199 -10.90 -7.30 -19.36
CA GLN A 199 -11.17 -6.44 -18.20
C GLN A 199 -9.91 -5.74 -17.66
N LEU A 200 -8.71 -6.09 -18.13
CA LEU A 200 -7.46 -5.44 -17.72
C LEU A 200 -7.49 -3.93 -18.01
N ALA A 201 -7.97 -3.54 -19.19
CA ALA A 201 -8.11 -2.14 -19.59
C ALA A 201 -9.16 -1.40 -18.75
N GLN A 202 -10.24 -2.10 -18.36
CA GLN A 202 -11.30 -1.55 -17.50
C GLN A 202 -10.78 -1.32 -16.08
N LEU A 203 -9.98 -2.23 -15.52
CA LEU A 203 -9.35 -2.00 -14.22
C LEU A 203 -8.40 -0.79 -14.29
N ALA A 204 -7.63 -0.67 -15.37
CA ALA A 204 -6.68 0.42 -15.54
C ALA A 204 -7.34 1.80 -15.70
N SER A 205 -8.58 1.86 -16.20
CA SER A 205 -9.35 3.11 -16.26
C SER A 205 -9.98 3.49 -14.92
N LEU A 206 -10.22 2.52 -14.03
CA LEU A 206 -10.77 2.75 -12.69
C LEU A 206 -9.68 3.05 -11.64
N MET A 207 -8.54 2.39 -11.74
CA MET A 207 -7.40 2.55 -10.84
C MET A 207 -6.10 2.38 -11.62
N THR A 208 -5.24 3.39 -11.54
CA THR A 208 -3.95 3.38 -12.25
C THR A 208 -3.09 2.18 -11.81
N ARG A 209 -2.28 1.67 -12.73
CA ARG A 209 -1.32 0.58 -12.46
C ARG A 209 -0.26 0.98 -11.44
N ASP A 210 0.09 2.27 -11.48
CA ASP A 210 1.13 2.89 -10.68
C ASP A 210 0.68 4.31 -10.34
N ASN A 211 0.97 4.75 -9.11
CA ASN A 211 1.04 6.15 -8.76
C ASN A 211 2.52 6.53 -8.74
N ALA A 212 3.06 6.74 -9.95
CA ALA A 212 4.48 6.95 -10.16
C ALA A 212 5.02 8.17 -9.41
N PRO A 213 6.31 8.16 -9.01
CA PRO A 213 7.01 9.34 -8.49
C PRO A 213 6.89 10.54 -9.42
N SER A 214 6.67 11.71 -8.83
CA SER A 214 6.63 12.98 -9.55
C SER A 214 7.04 14.12 -8.62
N SER A 215 7.26 15.30 -9.20
CA SER A 215 7.52 16.52 -8.44
C SER A 215 6.39 16.94 -7.49
N GLN A 216 5.17 16.40 -7.67
CA GLN A 216 4.04 16.64 -6.77
C GLN A 216 4.10 15.79 -5.48
N GLY A 217 5.03 14.84 -5.40
CA GLY A 217 5.13 13.90 -4.29
C GLY A 217 3.94 12.93 -4.24
N SER A 218 3.64 12.44 -3.04
CA SER A 218 2.54 11.50 -2.76
C SER A 218 2.53 10.21 -3.59
N ALA A 219 3.69 9.81 -4.14
CA ALA A 219 3.84 8.58 -4.90
C ALA A 219 3.40 7.33 -4.12
N TYR A 220 3.09 6.28 -4.87
CA TYR A 220 2.78 4.95 -4.37
C TYR A 220 1.62 4.88 -3.36
N LEU A 221 0.73 5.88 -3.35
CA LEU A 221 -0.49 5.85 -2.52
C LEU A 221 -1.44 4.76 -3.02
N ASP A 222 -1.60 4.70 -4.34
CA ASP A 222 -2.51 3.79 -5.04
C ASP A 222 -1.78 3.09 -6.18
N GLY A 223 -2.24 1.90 -6.55
CA GLY A 223 -1.61 1.11 -7.61
C GLY A 223 -1.90 -0.37 -7.46
N TRP A 224 -1.35 -1.16 -8.40
CA TRP A 224 -1.60 -2.61 -8.44
C TRP A 224 -0.56 -3.41 -7.63
N TYR A 225 0.27 -2.76 -6.83
CA TYR A 225 1.41 -3.37 -6.14
C TYR A 225 1.04 -4.63 -5.34
N GLY A 226 -0.04 -4.56 -4.56
CA GLY A 226 -0.51 -5.70 -3.76
C GLY A 226 -1.09 -6.83 -4.60
N TYR A 227 -1.67 -6.55 -5.77
CA TYR A 227 -2.14 -7.57 -6.71
C TYR A 227 -0.97 -8.32 -7.31
N VAL A 228 0.02 -7.57 -7.80
CA VAL A 228 1.23 -8.11 -8.40
C VAL A 228 2.02 -8.96 -7.40
N ASP A 229 2.26 -8.44 -6.19
CA ASP A 229 2.99 -9.15 -5.14
C ASP A 229 2.30 -10.47 -4.76
N LYS A 230 0.98 -10.45 -4.53
CA LYS A 230 0.25 -11.64 -4.11
C LYS A 230 0.21 -12.71 -5.20
N ASP A 231 0.02 -12.32 -6.47
CA ASP A 231 -0.01 -13.28 -7.57
C ASP A 231 1.37 -13.94 -7.77
N LEU A 232 2.44 -13.13 -7.84
CA LEU A 232 3.81 -13.63 -7.95
C LEU A 232 4.20 -14.56 -6.81
N ARG A 233 3.86 -14.21 -5.56
CA ARG A 233 4.09 -15.10 -4.40
C ARG A 233 3.28 -16.39 -4.48
N THR A 234 2.07 -16.33 -5.04
CA THR A 234 1.25 -17.54 -5.26
C THR A 234 1.92 -18.47 -6.27
N ILE A 235 2.43 -17.92 -7.37
CA ILE A 235 3.23 -18.67 -8.37
C ILE A 235 4.48 -19.27 -7.72
N ALA A 236 5.16 -18.51 -6.85
CA ALA A 236 6.30 -18.99 -6.06
C ALA A 236 5.94 -19.97 -4.92
N GLY A 237 4.68 -20.43 -4.84
CA GLY A 237 4.24 -21.49 -3.92
C GLY A 237 3.74 -21.01 -2.55
N GLN A 238 3.68 -19.69 -2.30
CA GLN A 238 3.13 -19.16 -1.05
C GLN A 238 1.62 -19.44 -0.96
N ARG A 239 1.19 -20.04 0.15
CA ARG A 239 -0.23 -20.30 0.43
C ARG A 239 -0.85 -19.12 1.18
N TRP A 240 -2.05 -18.75 0.76
CA TRP A 240 -2.81 -17.66 1.38
C TRP A 240 -4.00 -18.21 2.16
N ARG A 241 -4.29 -17.61 3.32
CA ARG A 241 -5.46 -17.96 4.15
C ARG A 241 -6.78 -17.69 3.42
N ALA A 242 -6.80 -16.72 2.50
CA ALA A 242 -7.97 -16.35 1.73
C ALA A 242 -7.62 -15.84 0.33
N ARG A 243 -8.58 -15.98 -0.59
CA ARG A 243 -8.56 -15.34 -1.91
C ARG A 243 -8.58 -13.81 -1.77
N PHE A 244 -8.38 -13.08 -2.87
CA PHE A 244 -8.63 -11.64 -2.85
C PHE A 244 -10.11 -11.38 -2.52
N THR A 245 -10.37 -10.60 -1.48
CA THR A 245 -11.72 -10.22 -1.04
C THR A 245 -11.72 -8.75 -0.62
N ARG A 246 -12.73 -7.98 -1.05
CA ARG A 246 -12.99 -6.61 -0.56
C ARG A 246 -13.93 -6.57 0.65
N SER A 247 -14.34 -7.74 1.17
CA SER A 247 -15.26 -7.87 2.28
C SER A 247 -14.70 -7.17 3.53
N SER A 248 -15.15 -5.95 3.77
CA SER A 248 -14.99 -5.27 5.06
C SER A 248 -16.33 -5.40 5.78
N VAL A 249 -16.31 -6.11 6.90
CA VAL A 249 -17.38 -5.98 7.89
C VAL A 249 -16.93 -4.86 8.81
N ALA A 250 -17.75 -3.83 8.94
CA ALA A 250 -17.48 -2.74 9.86
C ALA A 250 -17.45 -3.27 11.30
N VAL A 251 -16.29 -3.68 11.85
CA VAL A 251 -16.12 -3.81 13.30
C VAL A 251 -14.65 -3.72 13.73
N ALA A 252 -14.47 -3.06 14.86
CA ALA A 252 -13.39 -3.25 15.82
C ALA A 252 -13.20 -4.72 16.25
N THR A 253 -11.94 -5.09 16.49
CA THR A 253 -11.54 -5.97 17.59
C THR A 253 -10.37 -5.30 18.28
#